data_AF-A0A1F4WIF7-F1
#
_entry.id   AF-A0A1F4WIF7-F1
#
_cell.length_a   1.000
_cell.length_b   1.000
_cell.length_c   1.000
_cell.angle_alpha   90.00
_cell.angle_beta   90.00
_cell.angle_gamma   90.00
#
_symmetry.space_group_name_H-M   'P 1'
#
loop_
_entity.id
_entity.type
_entity.pdbx_description
1 polymer ?
#
loop_
_entity_poly.entity_id
_entity_poly.type
_entity_poly.pdbx_seq_one_letter_code
_entity_poly.pdbx_strand_id
1 'polypeptide(L)'
;MRNSLLKRLIQNSTFSQVKSTSRNSSGFTLVELLIVIVIIGILAGVVIGVLNPIQQQNRARDASTRAQLDKLALNGKGLYVSSPRNTNRAPTAAEFAAGVGSIGAHNCTDNDPVADINYCLFPINGAALQANCQANGYSGSGTAQCQYAFISTGTGFRIAAHGAANPPVTFVYTYTETTTGTTAEGFYSCVDNTTPTWVYNIITMDPATTSQCAIL
;
A
#
# COMPACT_ATOMS: atom_id res chain seq x y z
N MET A 1 55.56 8.70 88.68
CA MET A 1 54.20 8.48 88.11
C MET A 1 53.93 9.65 87.17
N ARG A 2 54.30 9.58 85.89
CA ARG A 2 53.68 8.82 84.77
C ARG A 2 52.36 9.47 84.33
N ASN A 3 52.26 9.71 83.01
CA ASN A 3 51.10 10.12 82.20
C ASN A 3 51.04 11.64 81.90
N SER A 4 51.72 12.22 80.91
CA SER A 4 52.04 11.80 79.53
C SER A 4 50.85 11.61 78.57
N LEU A 5 49.68 12.20 78.86
CA LEU A 5 48.48 11.99 78.02
C LEU A 5 47.75 13.26 77.57
N LEU A 6 48.45 14.39 77.41
CA LEU A 6 47.91 15.56 76.69
C LEU A 6 48.86 16.12 75.63
N LYS A 7 49.85 15.32 75.19
CA LYS A 7 50.79 15.70 74.12
C LYS A 7 50.72 14.78 72.89
N ARG A 8 49.68 13.95 72.78
CA ARG A 8 49.50 12.99 71.69
C ARG A 8 48.04 12.80 71.30
N LEU A 9 47.48 13.79 70.62
CA LEU A 9 46.58 13.57 69.50
C LEU A 9 47.21 14.35 68.33
N ILE A 10 48.20 13.75 67.66
CA ILE A 10 48.02 13.24 66.29
C ILE A 10 47.63 14.43 65.39
N GLN A 11 48.57 15.28 64.92
CA GLN A 11 49.44 15.02 63.77
C GLN A 11 49.05 13.74 63.00
N ASN A 12 48.17 13.95 62.01
CA ASN A 12 47.94 13.14 60.79
C ASN A 12 46.45 12.89 60.56
N SER A 13 45.80 13.84 59.90
CA SER A 13 44.84 13.49 58.86
C SER A 13 45.39 14.09 57.58
N THR A 14 46.14 13.26 56.87
CA THR A 14 46.51 13.45 55.46
C THR A 14 45.35 14.11 54.72
N PHE A 15 45.56 15.33 54.25
CA PHE A 15 44.70 15.99 53.28
C PHE A 15 44.73 15.10 52.03
N SER A 16 43.72 14.23 51.91
CA SER A 16 43.56 13.36 50.76
C SER A 16 43.32 14.27 49.56
N GLN A 17 44.38 14.47 48.78
CA GLN A 17 44.33 15.07 47.47
C GLN A 17 43.33 14.26 46.64
N VAL A 18 42.09 14.75 46.56
CA VAL A 18 41.13 14.30 45.56
C VAL A 18 41.75 14.68 44.22
N LYS A 19 42.48 13.73 43.63
CA LYS A 19 42.99 13.82 42.27
C LYS A 19 41.77 13.87 41.36
N SER A 20 41.32 15.07 41.05
CA SER A 20 40.36 15.34 39.99
C SER A 20 40.99 14.83 38.69
N THR A 21 40.58 13.63 38.27
CA THR A 21 40.84 13.13 36.93
C THR A 21 40.11 14.07 35.98
N SER A 22 40.82 15.09 35.51
CA SER A 22 40.40 15.97 34.43
C SER A 22 39.99 15.08 33.26
N ARG A 23 38.68 14.88 33.08
CA ARG A 23 38.15 14.34 31.84
C ARG A 23 38.46 15.38 30.78
N ASN A 24 39.41 15.07 29.89
CA ASN A 24 39.68 15.84 28.68
C ASN A 24 38.35 15.95 27.90
N SER A 25 37.64 17.04 28.13
CA SER A 25 36.49 17.45 27.34
C SER A 25 37.05 18.25 26.17
N SER A 26 37.54 17.52 25.17
CA SER A 26 37.81 18.10 23.85
C SER A 26 36.47 18.57 23.27
N GLY A 27 36.25 19.89 23.28
CA GLY A 27 35.10 20.51 22.62
C GLY A 27 35.25 20.44 21.10
N PHE A 28 34.13 20.21 20.42
CA PHE A 28 34.04 20.31 18.96
C PHE A 28 34.42 21.72 18.51
N THR A 29 35.28 21.83 17.50
CA THR A 29 35.60 23.15 16.94
C THR A 29 34.45 23.65 16.06
N LEU A 30 34.25 24.98 16.00
CA LEU A 30 33.27 25.58 15.08
C LEU A 30 33.56 25.21 13.61
N VAL A 31 34.84 25.04 13.28
CA VAL A 31 35.28 24.64 11.94
C VAL A 31 34.90 23.20 11.64
N GLU A 32 35.06 22.28 12.59
CA GLU A 32 34.59 20.89 12.43
C GLU A 32 33.10 20.83 12.17
N LEU A 33 32.29 21.60 12.91
CA LEU A 33 30.85 21.59 12.69
C LEU A 33 30.49 22.22 11.33
N LEU A 34 31.23 23.25 10.90
CA LEU A 34 31.02 23.91 9.61
C LEU A 34 31.31 22.99 8.41
N ILE A 35 32.41 22.24 8.44
CA ILE A 35 32.71 21.32 7.33
C ILE A 35 31.69 20.17 7.26
N VAL A 36 31.17 19.73 8.40
CA VAL A 36 30.20 18.62 8.46
C VAL A 36 28.89 19.02 7.81
N ILE A 37 28.37 20.22 8.09
CA ILE A 37 27.12 20.67 7.45
C ILE A 37 27.28 20.87 5.94
N VAL A 38 28.48 21.27 5.48
CA VAL A 38 28.78 21.40 4.04
C VAL A 38 28.80 20.03 3.38
N ILE A 39 29.49 19.06 3.98
CA ILE A 39 29.56 17.68 3.45
C ILE A 39 28.17 17.03 3.44
N ILE A 40 27.40 17.16 4.53
CA ILE A 40 26.02 16.64 4.60
C ILE A 40 25.15 17.31 3.53
N GLY A 41 25.31 18.61 3.29
CA GLY A 41 24.58 19.33 2.25
C GLY A 41 24.84 18.79 0.84
N ILE A 42 26.12 18.54 0.50
CA ILE A 42 26.50 17.98 -0.82
C ILE A 42 25.95 16.56 -0.97
N LEU A 43 26.13 15.71 0.04
CA LEU A 43 25.66 14.32 0.01
C LEU A 43 24.13 14.25 -0.10
N ALA A 44 23.40 15.09 0.64
CA ALA A 44 21.94 15.15 0.57
C ALA A 44 21.44 15.54 -0.83
N GLY A 45 22.11 16.49 -1.49
CA GLY A 45 21.76 16.89 -2.85
C GLY A 45 21.89 15.75 -3.87
N VAL A 46 22.99 14.98 -3.83
CA VAL A 46 23.23 13.86 -4.74
C VAL A 46 22.21 12.73 -4.53
N VAL A 47 21.90 12.39 -3.28
CA VAL A 47 20.98 11.30 -2.93
C VAL A 47 19.56 11.55 -3.48
N ILE A 48 19.05 12.78 -3.36
CA ILE A 48 17.72 13.14 -3.88
C ILE A 48 17.68 13.14 -5.42
N GLY A 49 18.80 13.42 -6.08
CA GLY A 49 18.88 13.37 -7.55
C GLY A 49 18.83 11.93 -8.10
N VAL A 50 19.38 10.96 -7.36
CA VAL A 50 19.45 9.55 -7.80
C VAL A 50 18.22 8.75 -7.36
N LEU A 51 17.75 8.95 -6.13
CA LEU A 51 16.54 8.31 -5.65
C LEU A 51 15.35 9.14 -6.14
N ASN A 52 14.47 8.55 -6.94
CA ASN A 52 13.16 9.14 -7.20
C ASN A 52 12.21 8.66 -6.08
N PRO A 53 12.07 9.41 -4.96
CA PRO A 53 11.29 8.95 -3.80
C PRO A 53 9.82 8.73 -4.16
N ILE A 54 9.31 9.46 -5.15
CA ILE A 54 7.94 9.34 -5.63
C ILE A 54 7.72 7.98 -6.29
N GLN A 55 8.63 7.56 -7.19
CA GLN A 55 8.52 6.26 -7.84
C GLN A 55 8.68 5.11 -6.84
N GLN A 56 9.53 5.26 -5.82
CA GLN A 56 9.67 4.27 -4.76
C GLN A 56 8.40 4.16 -3.90
N GLN A 57 7.80 5.28 -3.56
CA GLN A 57 6.53 5.31 -2.83
C GLN A 57 5.39 4.69 -3.64
N ASN A 58 5.32 4.99 -4.94
CA ASN A 58 4.31 4.43 -5.84
C ASN A 58 4.43 2.90 -5.96
N ARG A 59 5.66 2.37 -6.09
CA ARG A 59 5.90 0.91 -6.07
C ARG A 59 5.46 0.26 -4.76
N ALA A 60 5.70 0.91 -3.63
CA ALA A 60 5.26 0.41 -2.33
C ALA A 60 3.72 0.39 -2.20
N ARG A 61 3.05 1.43 -2.73
CA ARG A 61 1.58 1.47 -2.82
C ARG A 61 1.04 0.37 -3.72
N ASP A 62 1.63 0.17 -4.89
CA ASP A 62 1.21 -0.90 -5.83
C ASP A 62 1.37 -2.29 -5.22
N ALA A 63 2.47 -2.55 -4.51
CA ALA A 63 2.66 -3.80 -3.78
C ALA A 63 1.58 -4.01 -2.72
N SER A 64 1.21 -2.95 -1.99
CA SER A 64 0.10 -2.99 -1.03
C SER A 64 -1.24 -3.26 -1.70
N THR A 65 -1.54 -2.56 -2.80
CA THR A 65 -2.77 -2.73 -3.59
C THR A 65 -2.91 -4.16 -4.09
N ARG A 66 -1.85 -4.74 -4.67
CA ARG A 66 -1.84 -6.14 -5.12
C ARG A 66 -2.12 -7.11 -3.98
N ALA A 67 -1.47 -6.93 -2.83
CA ALA A 67 -1.70 -7.78 -1.66
C ALA A 67 -3.15 -7.69 -1.13
N GLN A 68 -3.81 -6.53 -1.27
CA GLN A 68 -5.24 -6.42 -0.93
C GLN A 68 -6.12 -7.10 -1.98
N LEU A 69 -5.79 -6.96 -3.26
CA LEU A 69 -6.50 -7.65 -4.34
C LEU A 69 -6.44 -9.17 -4.17
N ASP A 70 -5.31 -9.75 -3.75
CA ASP A 70 -5.18 -11.19 -3.52
C ASP A 70 -6.12 -11.69 -2.42
N LYS A 71 -6.22 -10.95 -1.30
CA LYS A 71 -7.15 -11.29 -0.21
C LYS A 71 -8.59 -11.23 -0.67
N LEU A 72 -8.87 -10.25 -1.51
CA LEU A 72 -10.19 -9.98 -2.02
C LEU A 72 -10.61 -11.00 -3.10
N ALA A 73 -9.66 -11.42 -3.94
CA ALA A 73 -9.79 -12.55 -4.86
C ALA A 73 -10.10 -13.84 -4.11
N LEU A 74 -9.39 -14.11 -3.01
CA LEU A 74 -9.67 -15.26 -2.15
C LEU A 74 -11.09 -15.21 -1.56
N ASN A 75 -11.55 -14.03 -1.12
CA ASN A 75 -12.92 -13.86 -0.64
C ASN A 75 -13.95 -14.12 -1.73
N GLY A 76 -13.81 -13.51 -2.90
CA GLY A 76 -14.69 -13.71 -4.05
C GLY A 76 -14.74 -15.18 -4.48
N LYS A 77 -13.58 -15.86 -4.51
CA LYS A 77 -13.50 -17.30 -4.81
C LYS A 77 -14.18 -18.14 -3.74
N GLY A 78 -13.97 -17.81 -2.45
CA GLY A 78 -14.66 -18.46 -1.34
C GLY A 78 -16.17 -18.39 -1.47
N LEU A 79 -16.70 -17.21 -1.79
CA LEU A 79 -18.14 -17.00 -2.02
C LEU A 79 -18.64 -17.77 -3.23
N TYR A 80 -17.87 -17.77 -4.32
CA TYR A 80 -18.19 -18.52 -5.53
C TYR A 80 -18.33 -20.03 -5.24
N VAL A 81 -17.35 -20.65 -4.57
CA VAL A 81 -17.39 -22.10 -4.26
C VAL A 81 -18.39 -22.47 -3.17
N SER A 82 -18.73 -21.53 -2.29
CA SER A 82 -19.71 -21.74 -1.21
C SER A 82 -21.16 -21.61 -1.67
N SER A 83 -21.38 -21.01 -2.85
CA SER A 83 -22.72 -20.92 -3.43
C SER A 83 -23.25 -22.33 -3.73
N PRO A 84 -24.52 -22.65 -3.40
CA PRO A 84 -25.09 -23.94 -3.73
C PRO A 84 -24.89 -24.23 -5.21
N ARG A 85 -24.31 -25.39 -5.53
CA ARG A 85 -23.78 -25.86 -6.84
C ARG A 85 -24.77 -25.85 -8.03
N ASN A 86 -25.87 -25.12 -7.93
CA ASN A 86 -27.03 -25.17 -8.81
C ASN A 86 -27.25 -23.83 -9.56
N THR A 87 -26.43 -22.80 -9.31
CA THR A 87 -26.62 -21.48 -9.96
C THR A 87 -25.52 -21.10 -10.94
N ASN A 88 -24.36 -21.78 -10.99
CA ASN A 88 -23.20 -21.44 -11.87
C ASN A 88 -23.01 -19.92 -12.01
N ARG A 89 -23.13 -19.20 -10.91
CA ARG A 89 -23.26 -17.74 -10.92
C ARG A 89 -22.19 -17.13 -10.04
N ALA A 90 -21.59 -16.07 -10.55
CA ALA A 90 -20.71 -15.24 -9.76
C ALA A 90 -21.44 -14.55 -8.59
N PRO A 91 -20.74 -14.29 -7.48
CA PRO A 91 -21.34 -13.57 -6.35
C PRO A 91 -21.89 -12.21 -6.80
N THR A 92 -23.03 -11.78 -6.25
CA THR A 92 -23.49 -10.39 -6.36
C THR A 92 -22.49 -9.45 -5.71
N ALA A 93 -22.56 -8.18 -6.11
CA ALA A 93 -21.91 -7.09 -5.39
C ALA A 93 -22.28 -7.08 -3.88
N ALA A 94 -23.53 -7.37 -3.53
CA ALA A 94 -24.00 -7.40 -2.15
C ALA A 94 -23.42 -8.58 -1.34
N GLU A 95 -23.42 -9.79 -1.91
CA GLU A 95 -22.83 -10.98 -1.29
C GLU A 95 -21.33 -10.81 -1.07
N PHE A 96 -20.64 -10.26 -2.06
CA PHE A 96 -19.24 -9.91 -1.95
C PHE A 96 -19.00 -8.87 -0.86
N ALA A 97 -19.77 -7.78 -0.83
CA ALA A 97 -19.61 -6.75 0.17
C ALA A 97 -19.85 -7.27 1.60
N ALA A 98 -20.83 -8.15 1.79
CA ALA A 98 -21.08 -8.83 3.06
C ALA A 98 -19.91 -9.74 3.46
N GLY A 99 -19.26 -10.40 2.50
CA GLY A 99 -18.12 -11.28 2.74
C GLY A 99 -16.85 -10.56 3.19
N VAL A 100 -16.68 -9.27 2.87
CA VAL A 100 -15.42 -8.55 3.13
C VAL A 100 -15.46 -7.74 4.45
N GLY A 101 -16.63 -7.56 5.07
CA GLY A 101 -16.84 -7.16 6.48
C GLY A 101 -16.30 -5.79 6.95
N SER A 102 -15.34 -5.18 6.26
CA SER A 102 -14.65 -3.91 6.63
C SER A 102 -14.52 -2.91 5.48
N ILE A 103 -15.25 -3.13 4.38
CA ILE A 103 -15.31 -2.21 3.24
C ILE A 103 -16.46 -1.23 3.39
N GLY A 104 -16.27 0.01 2.93
CA GLY A 104 -17.40 0.91 2.66
C GLY A 104 -17.87 0.67 1.24
N ALA A 105 -19.11 0.25 1.00
CA ALA A 105 -19.65 0.15 -0.36
C ALA A 105 -20.08 1.55 -0.82
N HIS A 106 -19.57 2.00 -1.98
CA HIS A 106 -19.86 3.35 -2.51
C HIS A 106 -20.87 3.34 -3.66
N ASN A 107 -20.85 2.34 -4.54
CA ASN A 107 -21.78 2.24 -5.68
C ASN A 107 -21.99 0.78 -6.07
N CYS A 108 -22.73 0.01 -5.29
CA CYS A 108 -23.13 -1.35 -5.68
C CYS A 108 -24.46 -1.28 -6.42
N THR A 109 -24.46 -1.46 -7.74
CA THR A 109 -25.69 -1.54 -8.53
C THR A 109 -25.82 -2.93 -9.13
N ASP A 110 -26.99 -3.54 -8.95
CA ASP A 110 -27.24 -4.91 -9.41
C ASP A 110 -27.38 -5.03 -10.93
N ASN A 111 -27.53 -3.92 -11.67
CA ASN A 111 -27.47 -3.92 -13.14
C ASN A 111 -27.08 -2.53 -13.65
N ASP A 112 -25.95 -2.42 -14.36
CA ASP A 112 -25.73 -1.31 -15.27
C ASP A 112 -26.63 -1.51 -16.52
N PRO A 113 -27.52 -0.56 -16.86
CA PRO A 113 -28.45 -0.69 -17.99
C PRO A 113 -27.77 -0.75 -19.37
N VAL A 114 -26.45 -0.53 -19.45
CA VAL A 114 -25.70 -0.51 -20.70
C VAL A 114 -24.99 -1.84 -20.99
N ALA A 115 -24.84 -2.75 -20.00
CA ALA A 115 -23.96 -3.92 -20.16
C ALA A 115 -24.43 -5.24 -19.51
N ASP A 116 -25.53 -5.28 -18.75
CA ASP A 116 -25.92 -6.46 -17.93
C ASP A 116 -24.80 -6.91 -16.96
N ILE A 117 -24.01 -5.95 -16.48
CA ILE A 117 -22.91 -6.17 -15.54
C ILE A 117 -23.32 -5.66 -14.16
N ASN A 118 -23.10 -6.50 -13.15
CA ASN A 118 -23.20 -6.11 -11.74
C ASN A 118 -21.86 -5.49 -11.33
N TYR A 119 -21.81 -4.23 -10.92
CA TYR A 119 -20.56 -3.61 -10.46
C TYR A 119 -20.71 -2.99 -9.06
N CYS A 120 -19.61 -3.00 -8.31
CA CYS A 120 -19.49 -2.25 -7.07
C CYS A 120 -18.14 -1.57 -6.91
N LEU A 121 -18.18 -0.29 -6.54
CA LEU A 121 -17.00 0.45 -6.09
C LEU A 121 -16.97 0.52 -4.57
N PHE A 122 -15.79 0.32 -3.97
CA PHE A 122 -15.63 0.34 -2.52
C PHE A 122 -14.21 0.74 -2.10
N PRO A 123 -14.06 1.58 -1.05
CA PRO A 123 -12.82 1.70 -0.30
C PRO A 123 -12.54 0.51 0.62
N ILE A 124 -11.25 0.28 0.89
CA ILE A 124 -10.76 -0.57 1.98
C ILE A 124 -10.15 0.33 3.06
N ASN A 125 -10.66 0.22 4.29
CA ASN A 125 -10.12 0.97 5.43
C ASN A 125 -8.66 0.59 5.68
N GLY A 126 -7.79 1.60 5.80
CA GLY A 126 -6.35 1.39 6.00
C GLY A 126 -5.56 1.01 4.74
N ALA A 127 -6.21 0.90 3.57
CA ALA A 127 -5.57 0.63 2.29
C ALA A 127 -6.14 1.52 1.17
N ALA A 128 -6.17 2.82 1.44
CA ALA A 128 -6.62 3.83 0.48
C ALA A 128 -5.73 3.84 -0.77
N LEU A 129 -6.37 3.78 -1.93
CA LEU A 129 -5.70 3.98 -3.21
C LEU A 129 -5.35 5.47 -3.39
N GLN A 130 -4.58 5.76 -4.44
CA GLN A 130 -4.15 7.11 -4.81
C GLN A 130 -5.31 8.08 -5.10
N ALA A 131 -5.05 9.38 -4.95
CA ALA A 131 -6.02 10.47 -5.14
C ALA A 131 -5.91 11.15 -6.51
N ASN A 132 -5.94 10.36 -7.59
CA ASN A 132 -5.86 10.84 -8.97
C ASN A 132 -7.06 10.38 -9.84
N CYS A 133 -8.09 9.82 -9.22
CA CYS A 133 -9.29 9.40 -9.93
C CYS A 133 -10.23 10.58 -10.18
N GLN A 134 -11.06 10.46 -11.21
CA GLN A 134 -12.20 11.34 -11.44
C GLN A 134 -13.26 11.13 -10.33
N ALA A 135 -14.29 11.98 -10.31
CA ALA A 135 -15.35 11.91 -9.29
C ALA A 135 -16.07 10.56 -9.24
N ASN A 136 -15.97 9.74 -10.29
CA ASN A 136 -16.48 8.37 -10.34
C ASN A 136 -15.65 7.37 -9.50
N GLY A 137 -14.50 7.77 -8.95
CA GLY A 137 -13.69 6.95 -8.04
C GLY A 137 -12.93 5.80 -8.69
N TYR A 138 -12.89 5.68 -10.02
CA TYR A 138 -12.27 4.52 -10.68
C TYR A 138 -11.34 4.84 -11.87
N SER A 139 -11.57 5.92 -12.64
CA SER A 139 -10.73 6.29 -13.79
C SER A 139 -9.79 7.46 -13.50
N GLY A 140 -8.57 7.42 -14.04
CA GLY A 140 -7.50 8.40 -13.74
C GLY A 140 -7.48 9.64 -14.63
N SER A 141 -7.77 10.81 -14.03
CA SER A 141 -7.37 12.17 -14.49
C SER A 141 -7.87 13.28 -13.53
N GLY A 142 -8.22 12.95 -12.28
CA GLY A 142 -8.91 13.86 -11.35
C GLY A 142 -8.20 14.02 -10.01
N THR A 143 -8.94 14.43 -8.98
CA THR A 143 -8.45 14.65 -7.60
C THR A 143 -9.14 13.77 -6.56
N ALA A 144 -10.07 12.92 -7.00
CA ALA A 144 -10.80 12.02 -6.11
C ALA A 144 -9.93 10.80 -5.75
N GLN A 145 -10.24 10.20 -4.60
CA GLN A 145 -9.61 8.95 -4.19
C GLN A 145 -10.11 7.80 -5.06
N CYS A 146 -9.19 7.04 -5.63
CA CYS A 146 -9.50 5.81 -6.33
C CYS A 146 -10.06 4.76 -5.37
N GLN A 147 -10.90 3.89 -5.90
CA GLN A 147 -11.58 2.81 -5.19
C GLN A 147 -11.34 1.48 -5.89
N TYR A 148 -11.52 0.40 -5.15
CA TYR A 148 -11.52 -0.93 -5.73
C TYR A 148 -12.84 -1.16 -6.45
N ALA A 149 -12.81 -1.89 -7.55
CA ALA A 149 -13.99 -2.31 -8.29
C ALA A 149 -14.18 -3.81 -8.17
N PHE A 150 -15.40 -4.24 -7.91
CA PHE A 150 -15.85 -5.62 -8.03
C PHE A 150 -16.87 -5.69 -9.14
N ILE A 151 -16.74 -6.68 -10.02
CA ILE A 151 -17.60 -6.88 -11.17
C ILE A 151 -18.01 -8.33 -11.24
N SER A 152 -19.29 -8.58 -11.49
CA SER A 152 -19.86 -9.92 -11.62
C SER A 152 -20.58 -10.04 -12.97
N THR A 153 -20.21 -11.08 -13.72
CA THR A 153 -20.66 -11.35 -15.09
C THR A 153 -21.03 -12.81 -15.24
N GLY A 154 -22.33 -13.15 -15.18
CA GLY A 154 -22.81 -14.51 -15.37
C GLY A 154 -22.09 -15.52 -14.46
N THR A 155 -21.17 -16.31 -15.03
CA THR A 155 -20.43 -17.39 -14.38
C THR A 155 -19.05 -16.99 -13.84
N GLY A 156 -18.69 -15.70 -13.86
CA GLY A 156 -17.39 -15.23 -13.39
C GLY A 156 -17.42 -13.84 -12.77
N PHE A 157 -16.40 -13.53 -12.00
CA PHE A 157 -16.22 -12.22 -11.38
C PHE A 157 -14.82 -11.68 -11.65
N ARG A 158 -14.70 -10.37 -11.50
CA ARG A 158 -13.45 -9.63 -11.63
C ARG A 158 -13.32 -8.64 -10.49
N ILE A 159 -12.09 -8.38 -10.11
CA ILE A 159 -11.77 -7.36 -9.13
C ILE A 159 -10.65 -6.51 -9.72
N ALA A 160 -10.80 -5.19 -9.66
CA ALA A 160 -9.78 -4.30 -10.16
C ALA A 160 -9.42 -3.20 -9.18
N ALA A 161 -8.20 -2.70 -9.30
CA ALA A 161 -7.74 -1.53 -8.59
C ALA A 161 -6.76 -0.72 -9.44
N HIS A 162 -6.90 0.60 -9.38
CA HIS A 162 -6.01 1.52 -10.06
C HIS A 162 -4.68 1.67 -9.27
N GLY A 163 -3.57 1.41 -9.93
CA GLY A 163 -2.21 1.44 -9.38
C GLY A 163 -1.55 2.81 -9.52
N ALA A 164 -0.70 3.15 -8.54
CA ALA A 164 -0.01 4.42 -8.38
C ALA A 164 1.20 4.63 -9.31
N ALA A 165 1.50 3.66 -10.18
CA ALA A 165 2.58 3.80 -11.15
C ALA A 165 2.38 5.02 -12.08
N ASN A 166 3.49 5.53 -12.61
CA ASN A 166 3.49 6.49 -13.71
C ASN A 166 4.35 5.89 -14.85
N PRO A 167 3.76 5.49 -16.00
CA PRO A 167 2.34 5.64 -16.36
C PRO A 167 1.40 4.79 -15.48
N PRO A 168 0.14 5.22 -15.31
CA PRO A 168 -0.85 4.50 -14.51
C PRO A 168 -1.14 3.11 -15.06
N VAL A 169 -1.32 2.15 -14.16
CA VAL A 169 -1.66 0.77 -14.48
C VAL A 169 -2.85 0.33 -13.63
N THR A 170 -3.75 -0.45 -14.20
CA THR A 170 -4.84 -1.08 -13.47
C THR A 170 -4.53 -2.54 -13.28
N PHE A 171 -4.60 -2.99 -12.03
CA PHE A 171 -4.49 -4.40 -11.68
C PHE A 171 -5.87 -5.03 -11.75
N VAL A 172 -5.98 -6.18 -12.42
CA VAL A 172 -7.24 -6.90 -12.60
C VAL A 172 -7.04 -8.37 -12.24
N TYR A 173 -7.81 -8.85 -11.28
CA TYR A 173 -7.97 -10.27 -11.02
C TYR A 173 -9.24 -10.76 -11.73
N THR A 174 -9.15 -11.92 -12.39
CA THR A 174 -10.30 -12.57 -13.01
C THR A 174 -10.47 -13.99 -12.50
N TYR A 175 -11.72 -14.39 -12.35
CA TYR A 175 -12.12 -15.75 -12.10
C TYR A 175 -13.40 -16.05 -12.88
N THR A 176 -13.36 -17.06 -13.73
CA THR A 176 -14.52 -17.50 -14.53
C THR A 176 -14.59 -19.01 -14.52
N GLU A 177 -15.81 -19.55 -14.45
CA GLU A 177 -16.05 -20.98 -14.65
C GLU A 177 -16.98 -21.19 -15.85
N THR A 178 -16.58 -22.05 -16.77
CA THR A 178 -17.45 -22.45 -17.89
C THR A 178 -18.54 -23.39 -17.39
N THR A 179 -19.66 -23.47 -18.09
CA THR A 179 -20.76 -24.41 -17.81
C THR A 179 -20.34 -25.89 -17.71
N THR A 180 -19.16 -26.23 -18.25
CA THR A 180 -18.53 -27.56 -18.17
C THR A 180 -17.68 -27.78 -16.92
N GLY A 181 -17.63 -26.82 -15.98
CA GLY A 181 -16.83 -26.90 -14.75
C GLY A 181 -15.33 -26.59 -14.95
N THR A 182 -14.97 -26.03 -16.11
CA THR A 182 -13.59 -25.59 -16.38
C THR A 182 -13.39 -24.20 -15.80
N THR A 183 -12.42 -24.04 -14.91
CA THR A 183 -12.08 -22.75 -14.31
C THR A 183 -10.94 -22.07 -15.07
N ALA A 184 -11.04 -20.76 -15.22
CA ALA A 184 -9.96 -19.90 -15.69
C ALA A 184 -9.78 -18.76 -14.68
N GLU A 185 -8.57 -18.62 -14.16
CA GLU A 185 -8.19 -17.55 -13.22
C GLU A 185 -6.88 -16.90 -13.67
N GLY A 186 -6.74 -15.60 -13.41
CA GLY A 186 -5.53 -14.88 -13.77
C GLY A 186 -5.44 -13.51 -13.10
N PHE A 187 -4.20 -13.07 -12.91
CA PHE A 187 -3.90 -11.72 -12.42
C PHE A 187 -3.17 -10.95 -13.53
N TYR A 188 -3.68 -9.77 -13.84
CA TYR A 188 -3.27 -8.98 -14.99
C TYR A 188 -2.91 -7.55 -14.56
N SER A 189 -1.94 -6.97 -15.25
CA SER A 189 -1.63 -5.55 -15.21
C SER A 189 -1.95 -4.95 -16.57
N CYS A 190 -2.86 -3.98 -16.59
CA CYS A 190 -3.29 -3.32 -17.80
C CYS A 190 -2.75 -1.88 -17.81
N VAL A 191 -2.19 -1.44 -18.94
CA VAL A 191 -1.80 -0.04 -19.09
C VAL A 191 -3.05 0.83 -19.18
N ASP A 192 -3.14 1.86 -18.34
CA ASP A 192 -4.26 2.78 -18.41
C ASP A 192 -3.95 3.85 -19.44
N ASN A 193 -4.77 3.94 -20.48
CA ASN A 193 -4.80 5.18 -21.25
C ASN A 193 -5.74 6.16 -20.52
N THR A 194 -5.36 7.42 -20.49
CA THR A 194 -5.99 8.48 -19.68
C THR A 194 -7.41 8.85 -20.11
N THR A 195 -8.10 8.04 -20.92
CA THR A 195 -9.46 8.33 -21.38
C THR A 195 -10.50 7.58 -20.53
N PRO A 196 -11.56 8.26 -20.06
CA PRO A 196 -12.53 7.70 -19.12
C PRO A 196 -13.33 6.51 -19.68
N THR A 197 -13.54 6.44 -21.00
CA THR A 197 -14.21 5.33 -21.68
C THR A 197 -13.38 4.04 -21.68
N TRP A 198 -12.06 4.17 -21.65
CA TRP A 198 -11.14 3.03 -21.73
C TRP A 198 -10.94 2.32 -20.40
N VAL A 199 -10.94 3.07 -19.30
CA VAL A 199 -10.77 2.49 -17.96
C VAL A 199 -12.02 1.70 -17.57
N TYR A 200 -13.22 2.17 -17.93
CA TYR A 200 -14.46 1.38 -17.86
C TYR A 200 -14.39 0.11 -18.73
N ASN A 201 -13.84 0.21 -19.93
CA ASN A 201 -13.65 -0.95 -20.81
C ASN A 201 -12.62 -1.95 -20.25
N ILE A 202 -11.52 -1.52 -19.63
CA ILE A 202 -10.50 -2.43 -19.09
C ILE A 202 -11.04 -3.33 -17.95
N ILE A 203 -11.96 -2.82 -17.14
CA ILE A 203 -12.61 -3.65 -16.10
C ILE A 203 -13.69 -4.56 -16.64
N THR A 204 -14.39 -4.13 -17.69
CA THR A 204 -15.55 -4.81 -18.25
C THR A 204 -15.19 -5.76 -19.40
N MET A 205 -14.03 -5.60 -20.03
CA MET A 205 -13.46 -6.50 -21.04
C MET A 205 -12.66 -7.62 -20.39
N ASP A 206 -12.51 -8.74 -21.11
CA ASP A 206 -11.66 -9.84 -20.68
C ASP A 206 -10.16 -9.46 -20.87
N PRO A 207 -9.38 -9.31 -19.78
CA PRO A 207 -7.98 -8.92 -19.87
C PRO A 207 -7.11 -9.96 -20.59
N ALA A 208 -7.56 -11.21 -20.72
CA ALA A 208 -6.85 -12.23 -21.48
C ALA A 208 -6.85 -11.97 -23.00
N THR A 209 -7.78 -11.14 -23.50
CA THR A 209 -7.99 -10.91 -24.93
C THR A 209 -7.43 -9.57 -25.42
N THR A 210 -6.94 -8.73 -24.53
CA THR A 210 -6.47 -7.37 -24.86
C THR A 210 -4.95 -7.28 -24.86
N SER A 211 -4.39 -6.62 -25.88
CA SER A 211 -2.93 -6.40 -26.02
C SER A 211 -2.35 -5.41 -25.00
N GLN A 212 -3.22 -4.75 -24.23
CA GLN A 212 -2.83 -3.77 -23.22
C GLN A 212 -2.67 -4.36 -21.82
N CYS A 213 -3.02 -5.63 -21.63
CA CYS A 213 -2.86 -6.33 -20.37
C CYS A 213 -1.77 -7.38 -20.48
N ALA A 214 -0.94 -7.46 -19.44
CA ALA A 214 0.08 -8.49 -19.28
C ALA A 214 -0.24 -9.32 -18.03
N ILE A 215 0.01 -10.63 -18.10
CA ILE A 215 -0.07 -11.54 -16.95
C ILE A 215 1.07 -11.17 -15.98
N LEU A 216 0.75 -11.17 -14.69
CA LEU A 216 1.68 -10.87 -13.60
C LEU A 216 2.18 -12.12 -12.88
#